data_AF-A0A2A6PQ80-F1
#
_entry.id   AF-A0A2A6PQ80-F1
#
_cell.length_a   1.000
_cell.length_b   1.000
_cell.length_c   1.000
_cell.angle_alpha   90.00
_cell.angle_beta   90.00
_cell.angle_gamma   90.00
#
_symmetry.space_group_name_H-M   'P 1'
#
loop_
_entity.id
_entity.type
_entity.pdbx_description
1 polymer ?
#
loop_
_entity_poly.entity_id
_entity_poly.type
_entity_poly.pdbx_seq_one_letter_code
_entity_poly.pdbx_strand_id
1 'polypeptide(L)'
;MIARIRQNPWRLLLAINAVVVVGVFVHKIQLPPYVPYIHLLVDYHFGFIKRALIGAVVALFTAKVPVWLVFAIGGATWLVTLGLYARLFQKTFGFTVKTLPLFVFIAGSPFFLKNFMHTLGHFDIYGCALAIVLLLMPAGSLLFVATAALFSVILVLIHHIHLLMYVPTIVTIVVVRHYLAFDCNRSNVAFGIVALGLVSVLFFAAQFLGTMPIPEADFVAYLEARMADPARTDLLQFAYIWYQPLAKEISDTWGRLPHNILGVPVFALLIWLHTPLWRFFASLIGALASETHRRLVIAALIGVSLAYLVMFAMVFDYSRWISNWAVCMFLVLHVVKMLPAARDAALIPAEDQKTNIFGLILTLIPRVGIVRPF
;
A
#
# COMPACT_ATOMS: atom_id res chain seq x y z
N MET A 1 -38.14 0.99 -11.61
CA MET A 1 -36.80 1.44 -11.14
C MET A 1 -36.13 0.43 -10.20
N ILE A 2 -36.83 -0.05 -9.16
CA ILE A 2 -36.31 -1.01 -8.16
C ILE A 2 -35.89 -2.38 -8.76
N ALA A 3 -36.67 -2.93 -9.71
CA ALA A 3 -36.32 -4.18 -10.39
C ALA A 3 -35.00 -4.10 -11.20
N ARG A 4 -34.68 -2.93 -11.77
CA ARG A 4 -33.43 -2.67 -12.52
C ARG A 4 -32.21 -2.58 -11.60
N ILE A 5 -32.39 -2.05 -10.39
CA ILE A 5 -31.34 -1.96 -9.37
C ILE A 5 -31.01 -3.37 -8.82
N ARG A 6 -32.02 -4.24 -8.67
CA ARG A 6 -31.81 -5.64 -8.28
C ARG A 6 -31.02 -6.46 -9.31
N GLN A 7 -31.14 -6.15 -10.60
CA GLN A 7 -30.45 -6.88 -11.68
C GLN A 7 -29.01 -6.40 -11.89
N ASN A 8 -28.69 -5.13 -11.59
CA ASN A 8 -27.34 -4.58 -11.77
C ASN A 8 -27.03 -3.51 -10.71
N PRO A 9 -26.72 -3.91 -9.46
CA PRO A 9 -26.56 -2.98 -8.34
C PRO A 9 -25.24 -2.21 -8.39
N TRP A 10 -24.32 -2.59 -9.28
CA TRP A 10 -22.91 -2.17 -9.21
C TRP A 10 -22.68 -0.66 -9.34
N ARG A 11 -23.50 0.05 -10.12
CA ARG A 11 -23.43 1.52 -10.20
C ARG A 11 -23.86 2.18 -8.89
N LEU A 12 -24.90 1.63 -8.25
CA LEU A 12 -25.36 2.10 -6.94
C LEU A 12 -24.30 1.82 -5.87
N LEU A 13 -23.71 0.62 -5.88
CA LEU A 13 -22.61 0.28 -4.96
C LEU A 13 -21.40 1.21 -5.14
N LEU A 14 -21.09 1.62 -6.37
CA LEU A 14 -20.03 2.61 -6.59
C LEU A 14 -20.37 3.98 -5.99
N ALA A 15 -21.61 4.45 -6.16
CA ALA A 15 -22.08 5.69 -5.55
C ALA A 15 -22.05 5.61 -4.01
N ILE A 16 -22.48 4.49 -3.42
CA ILE A 16 -22.39 4.25 -1.98
C ILE A 16 -20.93 4.28 -1.51
N ASN A 17 -20.01 3.63 -2.23
CA ASN A 17 -18.58 3.70 -1.89
C ASN A 17 -18.05 5.13 -1.89
N ALA A 18 -18.44 5.96 -2.87
CA ALA A 18 -18.03 7.37 -2.89
C ALA A 18 -18.54 8.12 -1.65
N VAL A 19 -19.80 7.92 -1.26
CA VAL A 19 -20.37 8.52 -0.03
C VAL A 19 -19.64 8.02 1.23
N VAL A 20 -19.35 6.71 1.31
CA VAL A 20 -18.59 6.13 2.44
C VAL A 20 -17.19 6.73 2.51
N VAL A 21 -16.49 6.89 1.39
CA VAL A 21 -15.15 7.54 1.36
C VAL A 21 -15.22 8.98 1.88
N VAL A 22 -16.22 9.76 1.46
CA VAL A 22 -16.43 11.13 1.95
C VAL A 22 -16.70 11.13 3.45
N GLY A 23 -17.55 10.21 3.94
CA GLY A 23 -17.81 10.05 5.37
C GLY A 23 -16.55 9.70 6.17
N VAL A 24 -15.73 8.77 5.65
CA VAL A 24 -14.43 8.41 6.26
C VAL A 24 -13.47 9.60 6.27
N PHE A 25 -13.44 10.41 5.22
CA PHE A 25 -12.61 11.62 5.17
C PHE A 25 -13.01 12.63 6.24
N VAL A 26 -14.31 12.96 6.33
CA VAL A 26 -14.84 13.89 7.35
C VAL A 26 -14.56 13.36 8.76
N HIS A 27 -14.75 12.06 8.98
CA HIS A 27 -14.42 11.42 10.24
C HIS A 27 -12.92 11.51 10.57
N LYS A 28 -12.05 11.30 9.58
CA LYS A 28 -10.60 11.33 9.77
C LYS A 28 -10.08 12.72 10.14
N ILE A 29 -10.57 13.79 9.50
CA ILE A 29 -10.14 15.15 9.83
C ILE A 29 -10.58 15.58 11.24
N GLN A 30 -11.68 15.00 11.75
CA GLN A 30 -12.21 15.30 13.08
C GLN A 30 -11.57 14.48 14.21
N LEU A 31 -10.83 13.41 13.91
CA LEU A 31 -10.25 12.49 14.92
C LEU A 31 -8.76 12.76 15.19
N PRO A 32 -8.41 13.45 16.28
CA PRO A 32 -7.06 13.41 16.85
C PRO A 32 -6.77 12.02 17.50
N PRO A 33 -5.49 11.65 17.70
CA PRO A 33 -4.28 12.39 17.35
C PRO A 33 -3.86 12.23 15.89
N TYR A 34 -3.17 13.24 15.36
CA TYR A 34 -2.65 13.26 14.00
C TYR A 34 -1.22 12.72 13.94
N VAL A 35 -1.03 11.45 14.31
CA VAL A 35 0.27 10.75 14.33
C VAL A 35 1.15 11.07 13.11
N PRO A 36 0.65 11.14 11.86
CA PRO A 36 1.52 11.41 10.71
C PRO A 36 2.21 12.79 10.71
N TYR A 37 1.75 13.74 11.52
CA TYR A 37 2.33 15.07 11.59
C TYR A 37 3.79 15.07 12.02
N ILE A 38 4.17 14.21 12.99
CA ILE A 38 5.57 14.15 13.43
C ILE A 38 6.49 13.76 12.26
N HIS A 39 6.04 12.93 11.32
CA HIS A 39 6.86 12.57 10.16
C HIS A 39 7.07 13.72 9.17
N LEU A 40 6.28 14.79 9.21
CA LEU A 40 6.53 16.01 8.44
C LEU A 40 7.53 16.96 9.12
N LEU A 41 7.67 16.86 10.45
CA LEU A 41 8.61 17.66 11.24
C LEU A 41 10.03 17.10 11.20
N VAL A 42 10.18 15.82 10.91
CA VAL A 42 11.48 15.14 10.94
C VAL A 42 12.17 15.22 9.59
N ASP A 43 13.40 15.71 9.59
CA ASP A 43 14.28 15.82 8.42
C ASP A 43 15.72 15.36 8.76
N TYR A 44 16.65 15.59 7.83
CA TYR A 44 18.04 15.17 7.96
C TYR A 44 18.94 16.20 8.66
N HIS A 45 18.38 17.12 9.46
CA HIS A 45 19.17 18.16 10.13
C HIS A 45 20.31 17.59 10.99
N PHE A 46 20.05 16.49 11.69
CA PHE A 46 21.04 15.78 12.52
C PHE A 46 21.75 14.64 11.78
N GLY A 47 21.75 14.66 10.45
CA GLY A 47 22.33 13.62 9.60
C GLY A 47 21.31 12.57 9.15
N PHE A 48 21.82 11.46 8.61
CA PHE A 48 20.98 10.42 8.04
C PHE A 48 20.20 9.66 9.12
N ILE A 49 18.88 9.67 9.00
CA ILE A 49 17.96 8.95 9.89
C ILE A 49 16.85 8.27 9.09
N LYS A 50 16.28 7.19 9.63
CA LYS A 50 15.15 6.50 8.99
C LYS A 50 13.89 7.38 8.98
N ARG A 51 13.04 7.23 7.97
CA ARG A 51 11.69 7.84 7.88
C ARG A 51 11.65 9.37 7.77
N ALA A 52 12.70 10.00 7.27
CA ALA A 52 12.82 11.46 7.22
C ALA A 52 12.64 12.08 5.83
N LEU A 53 12.56 11.29 4.75
CA LEU A 53 12.56 11.86 3.40
C LEU A 53 11.39 12.83 3.15
N ILE A 54 10.18 12.50 3.58
CA ILE A 54 9.03 13.39 3.37
C ILE A 54 9.19 14.71 4.14
N GLY A 55 9.56 14.67 5.42
CA GLY A 55 9.78 15.88 6.20
C GLY A 55 10.99 16.70 5.71
N ALA A 56 12.03 16.04 5.19
CA ALA A 56 13.15 16.72 4.52
C ALA A 56 12.70 17.46 3.25
N VAL A 57 11.83 16.85 2.43
CA VAL A 57 11.24 17.55 1.28
C VAL A 57 10.38 18.73 1.74
N VAL A 58 9.57 18.57 2.78
CA VAL A 58 8.76 19.67 3.36
C VAL A 58 9.62 20.81 3.89
N ALA A 59 10.77 20.50 4.51
CA ALA A 59 11.72 21.48 5.03
C ALA A 59 12.28 22.43 3.96
N LEU A 60 12.30 22.01 2.69
CA LEU A 60 12.71 22.86 1.57
C LEU A 60 11.73 24.01 1.30
N PHE A 61 10.47 23.87 1.72
CA PHE A 61 9.40 24.82 1.41
C PHE A 61 8.92 25.62 2.62
N THR A 62 9.05 25.07 3.83
CA THR A 62 8.66 25.79 5.05
C THR A 62 9.50 25.39 6.26
N ALA A 63 9.93 26.40 7.01
CA ALA A 63 10.57 26.22 8.31
C ALA A 63 9.56 25.80 9.40
N LYS A 64 8.33 26.32 9.33
CA LYS A 64 7.24 26.05 10.26
C LYS A 64 6.17 25.22 9.58
N VAL A 65 6.00 23.97 10.01
CA VAL A 65 5.08 23.03 9.39
C VAL A 65 3.71 23.17 10.05
N PRO A 66 2.62 23.47 9.32
CA PRO A 66 1.28 23.46 9.89
C PRO A 66 0.67 22.05 9.83
N VAL A 67 -0.16 21.72 10.83
CA VAL A 67 -0.80 20.40 10.93
C VAL A 67 -1.67 20.08 9.71
N TRP A 68 -2.33 21.08 9.11
CA TRP A 68 -3.19 20.88 7.95
C TRP A 68 -2.43 20.31 6.73
N LEU A 69 -1.12 20.51 6.66
CA LEU A 69 -0.28 20.03 5.56
C LEU A 69 -0.29 18.49 5.45
N VAL A 70 -0.49 17.79 6.56
CA VAL A 70 -0.68 16.33 6.57
C VAL A 70 -1.86 15.92 5.70
N PHE A 71 -2.99 16.63 5.83
CA PHE A 71 -4.20 16.35 5.07
C PHE A 71 -4.09 16.80 3.62
N ALA A 72 -3.41 17.92 3.37
CA ALA A 72 -3.19 18.39 2.01
C ALA A 72 -2.30 17.41 1.22
N ILE A 73 -1.14 17.03 1.75
CA ILE A 73 -0.24 16.07 1.10
C ILE A 73 -0.89 14.69 1.00
N GLY A 74 -1.48 14.20 2.08
CA GLY A 74 -2.17 12.91 2.10
C GLY A 74 -3.34 12.86 1.12
N GLY A 75 -4.19 13.89 1.11
CA GLY A 75 -5.34 14.01 0.23
C GLY A 75 -4.96 14.14 -1.23
N ALA A 76 -3.96 14.96 -1.55
CA ALA A 76 -3.42 15.08 -2.91
C ALA A 76 -2.86 13.74 -3.40
N THR A 77 -2.05 13.06 -2.57
CA THR A 77 -1.50 11.74 -2.90
C THR A 77 -2.61 10.71 -3.11
N TRP A 78 -3.68 10.78 -2.31
CA TRP A 78 -4.85 9.91 -2.45
C TRP A 78 -5.59 10.14 -3.78
N LEU A 79 -5.84 11.40 -4.16
CA LEU A 79 -6.48 11.76 -5.42
C LEU A 79 -5.64 11.30 -6.63
N VAL A 80 -4.32 11.51 -6.56
CA VAL A 80 -3.38 11.04 -7.59
C VAL A 80 -3.44 9.52 -7.69
N THR A 81 -3.39 8.81 -6.56
CA THR A 81 -3.44 7.35 -6.54
C THR A 81 -4.76 6.82 -7.09
N LEU A 82 -5.89 7.45 -6.76
CA LEU A 82 -7.20 7.13 -7.32
C LEU A 82 -7.22 7.31 -8.85
N GLY A 83 -6.74 8.45 -9.35
CA GLY A 83 -6.67 8.71 -10.79
C GLY A 83 -5.77 7.72 -11.54
N LEU A 84 -4.58 7.45 -10.98
CA LEU A 84 -3.65 6.45 -11.50
C LEU A 84 -4.27 5.04 -11.51
N TYR A 85 -4.94 4.65 -10.43
CA TYR A 85 -5.59 3.35 -10.34
C TYR A 85 -6.75 3.23 -11.35
N ALA A 86 -7.59 4.26 -11.48
CA ALA A 86 -8.65 4.27 -12.49
C ALA A 86 -8.09 4.12 -13.91
N ARG A 87 -6.97 4.80 -14.22
CA ARG A 87 -6.25 4.67 -15.50
C ARG A 87 -5.69 3.26 -15.69
N LEU A 88 -5.09 2.68 -14.66
CA LEU A 88 -4.58 1.31 -14.69
C LEU A 88 -5.71 0.31 -14.93
N PHE A 89 -6.82 0.43 -14.23
CA PHE A 89 -7.98 -0.42 -14.41
C PHE A 89 -8.56 -0.32 -15.82
N GLN A 90 -8.72 0.90 -16.34
CA GLN A 90 -9.14 1.11 -17.73
C GLN A 90 -8.18 0.44 -18.72
N LYS A 91 -6.87 0.51 -18.50
CA LYS A 91 -5.86 -0.09 -19.37
C LYS A 91 -5.86 -1.63 -19.31
N THR A 92 -6.06 -2.21 -18.13
CA THR A 92 -5.94 -3.66 -17.91
C THR A 92 -7.23 -4.42 -18.17
N PHE A 93 -8.36 -3.86 -17.75
CA PHE A 93 -9.67 -4.53 -17.77
C PHE A 93 -10.71 -3.75 -18.58
N GLY A 94 -10.59 -2.43 -18.68
CA GLY A 94 -11.58 -1.55 -19.27
C GLY A 94 -12.79 -1.31 -18.36
N PHE A 95 -13.43 -0.14 -18.49
CA PHE A 95 -14.68 0.19 -17.81
C PHE A 95 -15.87 -0.21 -18.67
N THR A 96 -16.39 -1.41 -18.42
CA THR A 96 -17.61 -1.92 -19.05
C THR A 96 -18.59 -2.38 -17.96
N VAL A 97 -19.84 -2.61 -18.34
CA VAL A 97 -20.84 -3.19 -17.41
C VAL A 97 -20.39 -4.55 -16.87
N LYS A 98 -19.67 -5.34 -17.68
CA LYS A 98 -19.19 -6.68 -17.32
C LYS A 98 -18.01 -6.65 -16.34
N THR A 99 -17.20 -5.59 -16.35
CA THR A 99 -16.02 -5.43 -15.48
C THR A 99 -16.30 -4.57 -14.25
N LEU A 100 -17.47 -3.94 -14.17
CA LEU A 100 -17.87 -3.14 -13.03
C LEU A 100 -17.89 -3.93 -11.70
N PRO A 101 -18.36 -5.19 -11.63
CA PRO A 101 -18.26 -5.98 -10.40
C PRO A 101 -16.82 -6.08 -9.89
N LEU A 102 -15.87 -6.39 -10.79
CA LEU A 102 -14.44 -6.46 -10.46
C LEU A 102 -13.93 -5.13 -9.90
N PHE A 103 -14.29 -4.02 -10.55
CA PHE A 103 -13.90 -2.69 -10.07
C PHE A 103 -14.46 -2.40 -8.68
N VAL A 104 -15.74 -2.69 -8.43
CA VAL A 104 -16.36 -2.46 -7.11
C VAL A 104 -15.73 -3.35 -6.03
N PHE A 105 -15.43 -4.62 -6.31
CA PHE A 105 -14.76 -5.49 -5.35
C PHE A 105 -13.35 -5.00 -4.97
N ILE A 106 -12.64 -4.31 -5.87
CA ILE A 106 -11.30 -3.78 -5.58
C ILE A 106 -11.37 -2.38 -4.99
N ALA A 107 -11.93 -1.41 -5.73
CA ALA A 107 -11.97 -0.01 -5.32
C ALA A 107 -12.90 0.22 -4.11
N GLY A 108 -13.97 -0.56 -4.01
CA GLY A 108 -14.88 -0.58 -2.87
C GLY A 108 -14.46 -1.53 -1.75
N SER A 109 -13.29 -2.17 -1.85
CA SER A 109 -12.75 -2.98 -0.78
C SER A 109 -12.43 -2.12 0.45
N PRO A 110 -12.74 -2.57 1.68
CA PRO A 110 -12.27 -1.91 2.89
C PRO A 110 -10.74 -1.96 3.05
N PHE A 111 -10.02 -2.76 2.25
CA PHE A 111 -8.57 -2.86 2.28
C PHE A 111 -7.83 -1.82 1.42
N PHE A 112 -8.50 -1.17 0.46
CA PHE A 112 -7.83 -0.34 -0.54
C PHE A 112 -8.03 1.17 -0.31
N LEU A 113 -8.71 1.87 -1.21
CA LEU A 113 -8.82 3.33 -1.20
C LEU A 113 -9.47 3.87 0.08
N LYS A 114 -10.48 3.17 0.61
CA LYS A 114 -11.10 3.52 1.89
C LYS A 114 -10.11 3.43 3.06
N ASN A 115 -9.26 2.40 3.06
CA ASN A 115 -8.21 2.26 4.07
C ASN A 115 -7.21 3.41 4.00
N PHE A 116 -6.75 3.78 2.80
CA PHE A 116 -5.84 4.92 2.65
C PHE A 116 -6.47 6.27 3.02
N MET A 117 -7.79 6.43 2.82
CA MET A 117 -8.51 7.62 3.30
C MET A 117 -8.53 7.65 4.83
N HIS A 118 -8.74 6.50 5.46
CA HIS A 118 -8.69 6.41 6.92
C HIS A 118 -7.26 6.63 7.47
N THR A 119 -6.24 6.10 6.81
CA THR A 119 -4.83 6.27 7.18
C THR A 119 -4.20 7.51 6.54
N LEU A 120 -4.99 8.54 6.22
CA LEU A 120 -4.50 9.75 5.56
C LEU A 120 -3.27 10.33 6.26
N GLY A 121 -2.24 10.64 5.48
CA GLY A 121 -0.92 11.08 5.95
C GLY A 121 0.08 9.95 6.21
N HIS A 122 -0.37 8.69 6.34
CA HIS A 122 0.55 7.55 6.41
C HIS A 122 1.18 7.26 5.06
N PHE A 123 2.37 6.68 5.12
CA PHE A 123 3.26 6.57 3.97
C PHE A 123 3.05 5.34 3.09
N ASP A 124 2.08 4.48 3.40
CA ASP A 124 1.85 3.26 2.62
C ASP A 124 1.37 3.55 1.20
N ILE A 125 0.57 4.61 1.05
CA ILE A 125 -0.05 4.97 -0.22
C ILE A 125 0.99 5.28 -1.31
N TYR A 126 2.17 5.77 -0.93
CA TYR A 126 3.26 5.99 -1.87
C TYR A 126 3.73 4.67 -2.51
N GLY A 127 3.78 3.58 -1.74
CA GLY A 127 4.12 2.26 -2.26
C GLY A 127 3.14 1.80 -3.32
N CYS A 128 1.84 2.00 -3.06
CA CYS A 128 0.79 1.72 -4.03
C CYS A 128 0.91 2.60 -5.29
N ALA A 129 1.03 3.92 -5.10
CA ALA A 129 1.11 4.87 -6.21
C ALA A 129 2.28 4.58 -7.14
N LEU A 130 3.48 4.37 -6.59
CA LEU A 130 4.69 4.09 -7.36
C LEU A 130 4.61 2.73 -8.08
N ALA A 131 4.02 1.71 -7.45
CA ALA A 131 3.76 0.43 -8.11
C ALA A 131 2.76 0.58 -9.28
N ILE A 132 1.71 1.40 -9.13
CA ILE A 132 0.77 1.69 -10.24
C ILE A 132 1.48 2.44 -11.38
N VAL A 133 2.35 3.41 -11.08
CA VAL A 133 3.15 4.10 -12.09
C VAL A 133 3.98 3.09 -12.88
N LEU A 134 4.66 2.15 -12.21
CA LEU A 134 5.39 1.07 -12.87
C LEU A 134 4.46 0.22 -13.76
N LEU A 135 3.27 -0.15 -13.30
CA LEU A 135 2.31 -0.91 -14.12
C LEU A 135 1.84 -0.15 -15.37
N LEU A 136 1.77 1.18 -15.31
CA LEU A 136 1.37 2.01 -16.44
C LEU A 136 2.52 2.24 -17.43
N MET A 137 3.76 2.26 -16.95
CA MET A 137 4.97 2.52 -17.72
C MET A 137 5.26 1.41 -18.74
N PRO A 138 5.84 1.74 -19.92
CA PRO A 138 6.41 0.75 -20.83
C PRO A 138 7.58 0.01 -20.17
N ALA A 139 7.59 -1.32 -20.29
CA ALA A 139 8.55 -2.18 -19.60
C ALA A 139 9.71 -2.66 -20.52
N GLY A 140 9.86 -2.14 -21.73
CA GLY A 140 10.82 -2.68 -22.72
C GLY A 140 12.28 -2.21 -22.58
N SER A 141 12.66 -1.48 -21.52
CA SER A 141 14.00 -0.88 -21.41
C SER A 141 14.58 -0.99 -20.01
N LEU A 142 15.91 -0.86 -19.89
CA LEU A 142 16.59 -0.81 -18.58
C LEU A 142 16.16 0.38 -17.72
N LEU A 143 15.66 1.46 -18.32
CA LEU A 143 15.09 2.60 -17.59
C LEU A 143 13.91 2.16 -16.72
N PHE A 144 13.15 1.14 -17.13
CA PHE A 144 12.07 0.59 -16.32
C PHE A 144 12.61 -0.05 -15.03
N VAL A 145 13.67 -0.86 -15.13
CA VAL A 145 14.34 -1.49 -13.98
C VAL A 145 14.98 -0.42 -13.09
N ALA A 146 15.65 0.57 -13.68
CA ALA A 146 16.25 1.69 -12.97
C ALA A 146 15.19 2.51 -12.20
N THR A 147 14.04 2.77 -12.81
CA THR A 147 12.93 3.49 -12.17
C THR A 147 12.32 2.67 -11.04
N ALA A 148 12.18 1.35 -11.19
CA ALA A 148 11.72 0.48 -10.12
C ALA A 148 12.68 0.47 -8.92
N ALA A 149 13.99 0.47 -9.18
CA ALA A 149 15.02 0.58 -8.15
C ALA A 149 14.98 1.94 -7.45
N LEU A 150 14.88 3.04 -8.22
CA LEU A 150 14.72 4.40 -7.68
C LEU A 150 13.47 4.52 -6.82
N PHE A 151 12.32 4.00 -7.27
CA PHE A 151 11.10 3.97 -6.47
C PHE A 151 11.28 3.17 -5.19
N SER A 152 11.95 2.02 -5.25
CA SER A 152 12.25 1.22 -4.06
C SER A 152 13.15 1.97 -3.08
N VAL A 153 14.18 2.68 -3.58
CA VAL A 153 15.05 3.56 -2.79
C VAL A 153 14.24 4.66 -2.10
N ILE A 154 13.42 5.38 -2.86
CA ILE A 154 12.54 6.44 -2.34
C ILE A 154 11.63 5.87 -1.24
N LEU A 155 11.01 4.72 -1.48
CA LEU A 155 10.13 4.09 -0.50
C LEU A 155 10.86 3.69 0.79
N VAL A 156 12.08 3.14 0.70
CA VAL A 156 12.89 2.81 1.88
C VAL A 156 13.24 4.06 2.69
N LEU A 157 13.57 5.18 2.01
CA LEU A 157 13.86 6.46 2.66
C LEU A 157 12.63 7.11 3.31
N ILE A 158 11.46 6.98 2.67
CA ILE A 158 10.17 7.38 3.25
C ILE A 158 9.87 6.53 4.49
N HIS A 159 10.01 5.20 4.37
CA HIS A 159 9.80 4.25 5.45
C HIS A 159 10.40 2.88 5.09
N HIS A 160 11.45 2.47 5.79
CA HIS A 160 12.23 1.27 5.47
C HIS A 160 11.42 -0.04 5.42
N ILE A 161 10.29 -0.16 6.14
CA ILE A 161 9.37 -1.31 6.06
C ILE A 161 8.83 -1.56 4.65
N HIS A 162 8.86 -0.56 3.76
CA HIS A 162 8.50 -0.75 2.36
C HIS A 162 9.33 -1.84 1.68
N LEU A 163 10.54 -2.15 2.18
CA LEU A 163 11.32 -3.30 1.74
C LEU A 163 10.54 -4.62 1.84
N LEU A 164 9.73 -4.78 2.89
CA LEU A 164 8.87 -5.95 3.06
C LEU A 164 7.46 -5.72 2.50
N MET A 165 6.97 -4.48 2.51
CA MET A 165 5.60 -4.17 2.14
C MET A 165 5.36 -4.10 0.62
N TYR A 166 6.05 -3.21 -0.09
CA TYR A 166 5.79 -2.95 -1.52
C TYR A 166 6.94 -3.36 -2.45
N VAL A 167 8.19 -3.38 -1.97
CA VAL A 167 9.33 -3.79 -2.80
C VAL A 167 9.17 -5.21 -3.37
N PRO A 168 8.64 -6.23 -2.65
CA PRO A 168 8.43 -7.55 -3.24
C PRO A 168 7.40 -7.53 -4.38
N THR A 169 6.40 -6.64 -4.29
CA THR A 169 5.42 -6.43 -5.36
C THR A 169 6.05 -5.70 -6.55
N ILE A 170 6.91 -4.70 -6.30
CA ILE A 170 7.68 -4.00 -7.34
C ILE A 170 8.61 -4.98 -8.07
N VAL A 171 9.32 -5.84 -7.33
CA VAL A 171 10.14 -6.91 -7.91
C VAL A 171 9.28 -7.84 -8.78
N THR A 172 8.10 -8.22 -8.31
CA THR A 172 7.14 -9.02 -9.09
C THR A 172 6.76 -8.32 -10.40
N ILE A 173 6.44 -7.02 -10.34
CA ILE A 173 6.13 -6.21 -11.52
C ILE A 173 7.32 -6.21 -12.50
N VAL A 174 8.55 -6.04 -12.00
CA VAL A 174 9.76 -6.03 -12.83
C VAL A 174 10.02 -7.39 -13.47
N VAL A 175 10.03 -8.46 -12.68
CA VAL A 175 10.26 -9.83 -13.17
C VAL A 175 9.25 -10.19 -14.25
N VAL A 176 7.96 -9.91 -14.01
CA VAL A 176 6.91 -10.34 -14.93
C VAL A 176 6.83 -9.45 -16.17
N ARG A 177 6.97 -8.13 -16.02
CA ARG A 177 6.76 -7.20 -17.16
C ARG A 177 8.02 -6.94 -17.98
N HIS A 178 9.20 -7.08 -17.39
CA HIS A 178 10.47 -6.83 -18.07
C HIS A 178 11.16 -8.15 -18.42
N TYR A 179 11.60 -8.89 -17.40
CA TYR A 179 12.46 -10.07 -17.59
C TYR A 179 11.76 -11.21 -18.31
N LEU A 180 10.48 -11.46 -18.02
CA LEU A 180 9.71 -12.48 -18.73
C LEU A 180 9.27 -12.09 -20.14
N ALA A 181 9.14 -10.79 -20.44
CA ALA A 181 8.58 -10.34 -21.71
C ALA A 181 9.64 -9.96 -22.75
N PHE A 182 10.85 -9.57 -22.35
CA PHE A 182 11.88 -8.99 -23.21
C PHE A 182 13.24 -9.71 -23.15
N ASP A 183 13.25 -10.96 -22.67
CA ASP A 183 14.41 -11.85 -22.50
C ASP A 183 15.50 -11.42 -21.48
N CYS A 184 16.12 -12.42 -20.88
CA CYS A 184 17.17 -12.29 -19.88
C CYS A 184 18.57 -12.37 -20.52
N ASN A 185 19.08 -11.26 -21.03
CA ASN A 185 20.50 -11.18 -21.39
C ASN A 185 21.38 -10.92 -20.13
N ARG A 186 22.67 -11.29 -20.19
CA ARG A 186 23.58 -11.20 -19.04
C ARG A 186 23.70 -9.78 -18.46
N SER A 187 23.73 -8.77 -19.33
CA SER A 187 23.84 -7.37 -18.91
C SER A 187 22.60 -6.91 -18.16
N ASN A 188 21.41 -7.28 -18.64
CA ASN A 188 20.13 -6.94 -18.01
C ASN A 188 19.98 -7.60 -16.64
N VAL A 189 20.36 -8.87 -16.53
CA VAL A 189 20.36 -9.58 -15.24
C VAL A 189 21.38 -8.96 -14.28
N ALA A 190 22.60 -8.66 -14.74
CA ALA A 190 23.61 -7.99 -13.93
C ALA A 190 23.13 -6.63 -13.43
N PHE A 191 22.50 -5.83 -14.30
CA PHE A 191 21.91 -4.54 -13.92
C PHE A 191 20.84 -4.70 -12.83
N GLY A 192 19.93 -5.68 -12.98
CA GLY A 192 18.92 -5.99 -11.97
C GLY A 192 19.50 -6.39 -10.63
N ILE A 193 20.55 -7.22 -10.62
CA ILE A 193 21.25 -7.66 -9.40
C ILE A 193 21.90 -6.46 -8.71
N VAL A 194 22.60 -5.61 -9.45
CA VAL A 194 23.23 -4.39 -8.89
C VAL A 194 22.16 -3.46 -8.32
N ALA A 195 21.07 -3.25 -9.05
CA ALA A 195 19.95 -2.43 -8.58
C ALA A 195 19.33 -2.96 -7.28
N LEU A 196 19.10 -4.27 -7.19
CA LEU A 196 18.61 -4.92 -5.97
C LEU A 196 19.62 -4.82 -4.82
N GLY A 197 20.91 -4.97 -5.11
CA GLY A 197 22.00 -4.80 -4.16
C GLY A 197 22.00 -3.39 -3.55
N LEU A 198 21.84 -2.35 -4.38
CA LEU A 198 21.78 -0.97 -3.93
C LEU A 198 20.58 -0.70 -3.00
N VAL A 199 19.38 -1.17 -3.37
CA VAL A 199 18.19 -1.07 -2.51
C VAL A 199 18.42 -1.78 -1.18
N SER A 200 19.04 -2.96 -1.21
CA SER A 200 19.32 -3.76 -0.01
C SER A 200 20.32 -3.07 0.91
N VAL A 201 21.45 -2.58 0.37
CA VAL A 201 22.45 -1.82 1.13
C VAL A 201 21.83 -0.60 1.80
N LEU A 202 20.99 0.15 1.07
CA LEU A 202 20.30 1.30 1.62
C LEU A 202 19.34 0.91 2.75
N PHE A 203 18.60 -0.19 2.62
CA PHE A 203 17.75 -0.69 3.70
C PHE A 203 18.58 -1.02 4.95
N PHE A 204 19.69 -1.74 4.79
CA PHE A 204 20.58 -2.05 5.93
C PHE A 204 21.13 -0.78 6.57
N ALA A 205 21.54 0.21 5.78
CA ALA A 205 21.94 1.52 6.30
C ALA A 205 20.79 2.21 7.06
N ALA A 206 19.58 2.26 6.50
CA ALA A 206 18.42 2.85 7.16
C ALA A 206 18.05 2.13 8.47
N GLN A 207 18.17 0.80 8.51
CA GLN A 207 17.78 -0.01 9.66
C GLN A 207 18.78 0.08 10.81
N PHE A 208 20.09 0.03 10.50
CA PHE A 208 21.14 -0.10 11.51
C PHE A 208 21.91 1.19 11.77
N LEU A 209 21.95 2.12 10.81
CA LEU A 209 22.62 3.42 10.94
C LEU A 209 21.63 4.59 11.01
N GLY A 210 20.33 4.36 10.76
CA GLY A 210 19.31 5.40 10.70
C GLY A 210 18.65 5.75 12.04
N THR A 211 19.24 5.40 13.18
CA THR A 211 18.76 5.80 14.51
C THR A 211 19.19 7.22 14.85
N MET A 212 18.35 7.97 15.58
CA MET A 212 18.67 9.35 15.94
C MET A 212 19.92 9.42 16.85
N PRO A 213 20.96 10.20 16.50
CA PRO A 213 22.24 10.20 17.21
C PRO A 213 22.29 11.13 18.44
N ILE A 214 21.31 12.02 18.61
CA ILE A 214 21.25 13.00 19.70
C ILE A 214 20.26 12.58 20.80
N PRO A 215 20.35 13.12 22.03
CA PRO A 215 19.34 12.88 23.07
C PRO A 215 17.91 13.24 22.63
N GLU A 216 16.92 12.49 23.12
CA GLU A 216 15.51 12.68 22.73
C GLU A 216 14.98 14.07 23.08
N ALA A 217 15.43 14.67 24.18
CA ALA A 217 15.03 16.02 24.57
C ALA A 217 15.46 17.07 23.54
N ASP A 218 16.69 16.99 23.04
CA ASP A 218 17.21 17.92 22.02
C ASP A 218 16.48 17.76 20.70
N PHE A 219 16.16 16.51 20.34
CA PHE A 219 15.35 16.22 19.16
C PHE A 219 13.93 16.77 19.28
N VAL A 220 13.25 16.54 20.41
CA VAL A 220 11.91 17.07 20.68
C VAL A 220 11.90 18.60 20.63
N ALA A 221 12.90 19.27 21.22
CA ALA A 221 13.03 20.72 21.16
C ALA A 221 13.18 21.24 19.71
N TYR A 222 13.96 20.54 18.89
CA TYR A 222 14.06 20.85 17.46
C TYR A 222 12.71 20.68 16.73
N LEU A 223 11.99 19.58 16.99
CA LEU A 223 10.68 19.35 16.38
C LEU A 223 9.65 20.41 16.80
N GLU A 224 9.63 20.79 18.07
CA GLU A 224 8.78 21.86 18.59
C GLU A 224 9.10 23.20 17.92
N ALA A 225 10.37 23.52 17.74
CA ALA A 225 10.81 24.70 16.99
C ALA A 225 10.37 24.69 15.52
N ARG A 226 9.98 23.55 14.95
CA ARG A 226 9.41 23.44 13.61
C ARG A 226 7.89 23.45 13.56
N MET A 227 7.19 23.34 14.68
CA MET A 227 5.73 23.36 14.71
C MET A 227 5.20 24.77 14.45
N ALA A 228 4.21 24.89 13.55
CA ALA A 228 3.48 26.14 13.38
C ALA A 228 2.47 26.40 14.53
N ASP A 229 1.98 25.34 15.16
CA ASP A 229 1.09 25.41 16.33
C ASP A 229 1.78 24.78 17.55
N PRO A 230 2.32 25.60 18.48
CA PRO A 230 3.02 25.12 19.66
C PRO A 230 2.09 24.55 20.73
N ALA A 231 0.76 24.69 20.62
CA ALA A 231 -0.18 24.09 21.58
C ALA A 231 -0.35 22.56 21.40
N ARG A 232 0.23 21.99 20.33
CA ARG A 232 0.05 20.59 19.91
C ARG A 232 1.25 19.69 20.23
N THR A 233 1.95 19.97 21.33
CA THR A 233 3.08 19.16 21.79
C THR A 233 2.68 17.73 22.16
N ASP A 234 1.39 17.47 22.35
CA ASP A 234 0.80 16.12 22.47
C ASP A 234 1.21 15.18 21.31
N LEU A 235 1.47 15.75 20.12
CA LEU A 235 1.88 15.01 18.94
C LEU A 235 3.36 14.60 18.95
N LEU A 236 4.18 15.18 19.82
CA LEU A 236 5.61 14.87 19.95
C LEU A 236 5.88 13.63 20.80
N GLN A 237 4.87 13.09 21.49
CA GLN A 237 4.98 11.83 22.25
C GLN A 237 5.42 10.62 21.40
N PHE A 238 5.40 10.74 20.06
CA PHE A 238 5.84 9.72 19.12
C PHE A 238 7.33 9.86 18.69
N ALA A 239 8.09 10.79 19.27
CA ALA A 239 9.51 11.00 18.95
C ALA A 239 10.38 9.75 19.19
N TYR A 240 10.01 8.90 20.16
CA TYR A 240 10.68 7.64 20.44
C TYR A 240 10.81 6.69 19.22
N ILE A 241 9.97 6.84 18.17
CA ILE A 241 10.00 5.99 16.96
C ILE A 241 11.37 6.03 16.27
N TRP A 242 12.08 7.16 16.36
CA TRP A 242 13.42 7.31 15.76
C TRP A 242 14.55 6.74 16.62
N TYR A 243 14.24 6.35 17.86
CA TYR A 243 15.18 5.73 18.81
C TYR A 243 14.94 4.24 18.99
N GLN A 244 13.78 3.72 18.60
CA GLN A 244 13.46 2.32 18.82
C GLN A 244 14.34 1.37 18.01
N PRO A 245 15.04 0.43 18.68
CA PRO A 245 15.75 -0.65 18.01
C PRO A 245 14.77 -1.75 17.61
N LEU A 246 15.16 -2.54 16.60
CA LEU A 246 14.32 -3.62 16.08
C LEU A 246 13.91 -4.65 17.14
N ALA A 247 14.82 -4.98 18.06
CA ALA A 247 14.53 -5.94 19.13
C ALA A 247 13.36 -5.48 20.03
N LYS A 248 13.25 -4.17 20.28
CA LYS A 248 12.14 -3.59 21.04
C LYS A 248 10.84 -3.62 20.24
N GLU A 249 10.89 -3.27 18.95
CA GLU A 249 9.71 -3.37 18.07
C GLU A 249 9.14 -4.81 18.03
N ILE A 250 10.02 -5.82 17.95
CA ILE A 250 9.63 -7.23 18.01
C ILE A 250 9.01 -7.54 19.38
N SER A 251 9.70 -7.22 20.48
CA SER A 251 9.20 -7.50 21.83
C SER A 251 7.82 -6.88 22.08
N ASP A 252 7.64 -5.61 21.72
CA ASP A 252 6.37 -4.89 21.85
C ASP A 252 5.27 -5.53 20.99
N THR A 253 5.62 -6.00 19.79
CA THR A 253 4.70 -6.69 18.88
C THR A 253 4.18 -7.99 19.48
N TRP A 254 5.07 -8.81 20.03
CA TRP A 254 4.70 -10.07 20.68
C TRP A 254 3.92 -9.85 21.97
N GLY A 255 4.25 -8.82 22.75
CA GLY A 255 3.47 -8.43 23.93
C GLY A 255 2.04 -8.03 23.60
N ARG A 256 1.80 -7.47 22.40
CA ARG A 256 0.46 -7.06 21.92
C ARG A 256 -0.28 -8.16 21.15
N LEU A 257 0.39 -9.27 20.81
CA LEU A 257 -0.17 -10.36 20.01
C LEU A 257 -1.51 -10.90 20.55
N PRO A 258 -1.69 -11.16 21.87
CA PRO A 258 -2.96 -11.68 22.39
C PRO A 258 -4.17 -10.78 22.12
N HIS A 259 -3.95 -9.46 22.08
CA HIS A 259 -5.00 -8.50 21.75
C HIS A 259 -5.23 -8.42 20.25
N ASN A 260 -4.16 -8.46 19.46
CA ASN A 260 -4.23 -8.31 18.02
C ASN A 260 -4.81 -9.55 17.31
N ILE A 261 -4.58 -10.75 17.86
CA ILE A 261 -5.11 -12.00 17.27
C ILE A 261 -6.64 -12.05 17.30
N LEU A 262 -7.29 -11.29 18.19
CA LEU A 262 -8.75 -11.12 18.20
C LEU A 262 -9.28 -10.50 16.90
N GLY A 263 -8.44 -9.83 16.11
CA GLY A 263 -8.79 -9.31 14.79
C GLY A 263 -8.79 -10.37 13.68
N VAL A 264 -8.15 -11.52 13.88
CA VAL A 264 -8.01 -12.57 12.85
C VAL A 264 -9.35 -13.04 12.29
N PRO A 265 -10.39 -13.32 13.10
CA PRO A 265 -11.70 -13.70 12.55
C PRO A 265 -12.31 -12.64 11.63
N VAL A 266 -12.12 -11.35 11.94
CA VAL A 266 -12.60 -10.24 11.12
C VAL A 266 -11.84 -10.20 9.79
N PHE A 267 -10.51 -10.35 9.83
CA PHE A 267 -9.70 -10.37 8.61
C PHE A 267 -10.03 -11.59 7.73
N ALA A 268 -10.19 -12.76 8.33
CA ALA A 268 -10.59 -13.99 7.63
C ALA A 268 -11.96 -13.83 6.97
N LEU A 269 -12.95 -13.28 7.69
CA LEU A 269 -14.28 -12.98 7.15
C LEU A 269 -14.20 -12.01 5.97
N LEU A 270 -13.43 -10.93 6.10
CA LEU A 270 -13.26 -9.96 5.02
C LEU A 270 -12.61 -10.59 3.80
N ILE A 271 -11.54 -11.37 3.95
CA ILE A 271 -10.90 -12.11 2.84
C ILE A 271 -11.89 -13.08 2.21
N TRP A 272 -12.68 -13.78 3.02
CA TRP A 272 -13.71 -14.70 2.54
C TRP A 272 -14.82 -13.97 1.76
N LEU A 273 -15.25 -12.78 2.18
CA LEU A 273 -16.20 -11.96 1.42
C LEU A 273 -15.66 -11.54 0.04
N HIS A 274 -14.33 -11.52 -0.14
CA HIS A 274 -13.70 -11.32 -1.45
C HIS A 274 -13.61 -12.61 -2.30
N THR A 275 -14.35 -13.67 -1.97
CA THR A 275 -14.39 -14.93 -2.75
C THR A 275 -14.57 -14.76 -4.26
N PRO A 276 -15.47 -13.90 -4.75
CA PRO A 276 -15.58 -13.65 -6.18
C PRO A 276 -14.27 -13.12 -6.80
N LEU A 277 -13.55 -12.27 -6.07
CA LEU A 277 -12.30 -11.67 -6.53
C LEU A 277 -11.13 -12.65 -6.53
N TRP A 278 -10.92 -13.42 -5.47
CA TRP A 278 -9.79 -14.37 -5.46
C TRP A 278 -10.04 -15.60 -6.34
N ARG A 279 -11.31 -16.00 -6.58
CA ARG A 279 -11.65 -16.98 -7.61
C ARG A 279 -11.35 -16.47 -9.02
N PHE A 280 -11.70 -15.22 -9.31
CA PHE A 280 -11.34 -14.57 -10.56
C PHE A 280 -9.81 -14.52 -10.74
N PHE A 281 -9.09 -14.17 -9.67
CA PHE A 281 -7.63 -14.15 -9.69
C PHE A 281 -7.04 -15.54 -9.98
N ALA A 282 -7.50 -16.58 -9.28
CA ALA A 282 -7.08 -17.95 -9.53
C ALA A 282 -7.39 -18.40 -10.97
N SER A 283 -8.54 -17.99 -11.51
CA SER A 283 -8.91 -18.28 -12.91
C SER A 283 -7.97 -17.60 -13.91
N LEU A 284 -7.55 -16.35 -13.67
CA LEU A 284 -6.55 -15.67 -14.49
C LEU A 284 -5.22 -16.43 -14.50
N ILE A 285 -4.75 -16.86 -13.33
CA ILE A 285 -3.51 -17.64 -13.20
C ILE A 285 -3.63 -18.98 -13.94
N GLY A 286 -4.75 -19.68 -13.78
CA GLY A 286 -5.03 -20.95 -14.45
C GLY A 286 -5.28 -20.83 -15.95
N ALA A 287 -5.50 -19.62 -16.47
CA ALA A 287 -5.69 -19.34 -17.89
C ALA A 287 -4.40 -18.91 -18.60
N LEU A 288 -3.30 -18.70 -17.88
CA LEU A 288 -2.01 -18.35 -18.47
C LEU A 288 -1.53 -19.38 -19.49
N ALA A 289 -0.97 -18.92 -20.60
CA ALA A 289 -0.54 -19.77 -21.71
C ALA A 289 0.71 -20.62 -21.40
N SER A 290 1.54 -20.14 -20.47
CA SER A 290 2.82 -20.77 -20.13
C SER A 290 2.81 -21.31 -18.70
N GLU A 291 3.25 -22.56 -18.52
CA GLU A 291 3.42 -23.18 -17.20
C GLU A 291 4.44 -22.39 -16.36
N THR A 292 5.52 -21.93 -17.00
CA THR A 292 6.57 -21.16 -16.34
C THR A 292 6.02 -19.85 -15.79
N HIS A 293 5.20 -19.14 -16.58
CA HIS A 293 4.53 -17.91 -16.11
C HIS A 293 3.64 -18.20 -14.90
N ARG A 294 2.88 -19.31 -14.92
CA ARG A 294 2.02 -19.71 -13.80
C ARG A 294 2.82 -19.99 -12.54
N ARG A 295 3.89 -20.78 -12.62
CA ARG A 295 4.76 -21.09 -11.48
C ARG A 295 5.42 -19.84 -10.90
N LEU A 296 5.89 -18.93 -11.76
CA LEU A 296 6.52 -17.68 -11.32
C LEU A 296 5.53 -16.75 -10.63
N VAL A 297 4.30 -16.65 -11.14
CA VAL A 297 3.24 -15.89 -10.48
C VAL A 297 2.91 -16.48 -9.11
N ILE A 298 2.80 -17.80 -9.00
CA ILE A 298 2.57 -18.47 -7.70
C ILE A 298 3.74 -18.21 -6.74
N ALA A 299 4.98 -18.34 -7.21
CA ALA A 299 6.18 -18.04 -6.41
C ALA A 299 6.20 -16.57 -5.95
N ALA A 300 5.79 -15.63 -6.82
CA ALA A 300 5.68 -14.23 -6.48
C ALA A 300 4.61 -13.97 -5.41
N LEU A 301 3.43 -14.60 -5.52
CA LEU A 301 2.37 -14.50 -4.51
C LEU A 301 2.83 -15.04 -3.15
N ILE A 302 3.56 -16.16 -3.14
CA ILE A 302 4.18 -16.72 -1.93
C ILE A 302 5.21 -15.75 -1.37
N GLY A 303 6.12 -15.22 -2.20
CA GLY A 303 7.16 -14.30 -1.77
C GLY A 303 6.62 -13.00 -1.18
N VAL A 304 5.64 -12.38 -1.83
CA VAL A 304 4.95 -11.19 -1.30
C VAL A 304 4.27 -11.54 0.02
N SER A 305 3.53 -12.66 0.10
CA SER A 305 2.83 -13.05 1.32
C SER A 305 3.80 -13.36 2.47
N LEU A 306 4.93 -14.00 2.20
CA LEU A 306 5.97 -14.29 3.18
C LEU A 306 6.58 -13.00 3.75
N ALA A 307 6.80 -11.98 2.91
CA ALA A 307 7.28 -10.68 3.39
C ALA A 307 6.30 -10.03 4.38
N TYR A 308 4.99 -10.15 4.13
CA TYR A 308 3.98 -9.71 5.10
C TYR A 308 3.96 -10.57 6.36
N LEU A 309 4.14 -11.89 6.28
CA LEU A 309 4.28 -12.74 7.48
C LEU A 309 5.46 -12.31 8.36
N VAL A 310 6.59 -11.97 7.75
CA VAL A 310 7.75 -11.40 8.45
C VAL A 310 7.36 -10.07 9.11
N MET A 311 6.66 -9.17 8.41
CA MET A 311 6.15 -7.94 9.03
C MET A 311 5.21 -8.20 10.21
N PHE A 312 4.27 -9.15 10.10
CA PHE A 312 3.37 -9.52 11.19
C PHE A 312 4.11 -10.00 12.44
N ALA A 313 5.24 -10.69 12.26
CA ALA A 313 6.08 -11.18 13.35
C ALA A 313 6.97 -10.08 13.98
N MET A 314 7.25 -9.00 13.24
CA MET A 314 8.22 -7.98 13.65
C MET A 314 7.60 -6.66 14.12
N VAL A 315 6.46 -6.25 13.55
CA VAL A 315 5.87 -4.92 13.77
C VAL A 315 4.37 -5.02 13.97
N PHE A 316 3.87 -4.42 15.06
CA PHE A 316 2.44 -4.32 15.33
C PHE A 316 1.78 -3.31 14.38
N ASP A 317 0.70 -3.74 13.72
CA ASP A 317 -0.39 -2.95 13.08
C ASP A 317 -1.06 -3.85 12.03
N TYR A 318 -1.68 -4.91 12.51
CA TYR A 318 -2.16 -6.00 11.64
C TYR A 318 -3.25 -5.54 10.67
N SER A 319 -4.05 -4.54 11.07
CA SER A 319 -5.07 -3.94 10.22
C SER A 319 -4.47 -3.24 9.00
N ARG A 320 -3.35 -2.52 9.19
CA ARG A 320 -2.62 -1.84 8.14
C ARG A 320 -1.87 -2.84 7.26
N TRP A 321 -1.24 -3.85 7.86
CA TRP A 321 -0.50 -4.87 7.11
C TRP A 321 -1.40 -5.75 6.25
N ILE A 322 -2.54 -6.22 6.79
CA ILE A 322 -3.47 -7.02 5.99
C ILE A 322 -4.08 -6.23 4.83
N SER A 323 -4.35 -4.93 5.06
CA SER A 323 -4.88 -4.05 4.03
C SER A 323 -3.87 -3.84 2.91
N ASN A 324 -2.62 -3.52 3.25
CA ASN A 324 -1.57 -3.37 2.25
C ASN A 324 -1.24 -4.68 1.53
N TRP A 325 -1.28 -5.82 2.23
CA TRP A 325 -1.16 -7.14 1.59
C TRP A 325 -2.23 -7.33 0.51
N ALA A 326 -3.49 -7.04 0.82
CA ALA A 326 -4.58 -7.15 -0.15
C ALA A 326 -4.38 -6.18 -1.34
N VAL A 327 -3.90 -4.95 -1.10
CA VAL A 327 -3.54 -4.01 -2.18
C VAL A 327 -2.44 -4.58 -3.07
N CYS A 328 -1.39 -5.17 -2.48
CA CYS A 328 -0.36 -5.87 -3.24
C CYS A 328 -0.94 -7.00 -4.09
N MET A 329 -1.86 -7.81 -3.55
CA MET A 329 -2.55 -8.84 -4.33
C MET A 329 -3.35 -8.25 -5.50
N PHE A 330 -4.02 -7.10 -5.31
CA PHE A 330 -4.73 -6.41 -6.38
C PHE A 330 -3.78 -5.91 -7.47
N LEU A 331 -2.61 -5.40 -7.10
CA LEU A 331 -1.58 -4.97 -8.06
C LEU A 331 -1.01 -6.17 -8.83
N VAL A 332 -0.72 -7.29 -8.16
CA VAL A 332 -0.28 -8.53 -8.84
C VAL A 332 -1.38 -9.06 -9.76
N LEU A 333 -2.66 -8.93 -9.41
CA LEU A 333 -3.76 -9.27 -10.30
C LEU A 333 -3.71 -8.49 -11.63
N HIS A 334 -3.32 -7.22 -11.61
CA HIS A 334 -3.08 -6.47 -12.85
C HIS A 334 -1.89 -7.01 -13.64
N VAL A 335 -0.79 -7.36 -12.97
CA VAL A 335 0.39 -7.98 -13.59
C VAL A 335 0.01 -9.26 -14.32
N VAL A 336 -0.73 -10.15 -13.64
CA VAL A 336 -1.14 -11.45 -14.21
C VAL A 336 -2.06 -11.26 -15.42
N LYS A 337 -2.99 -10.30 -15.37
CA LYS A 337 -3.87 -10.03 -16.52
C LYS A 337 -3.09 -9.53 -17.76
N MET A 338 -1.93 -8.91 -17.58
CA MET A 338 -1.08 -8.44 -18.69
C MET A 338 -0.26 -9.55 -19.35
N LEU A 339 -0.21 -10.75 -18.78
CA LEU A 339 0.49 -11.89 -19.38
C LEU A 339 -0.35 -12.58 -20.47
N PRO A 340 0.30 -13.27 -21.43
CA PRO A 340 -0.40 -14.08 -22.42
C PRO A 340 -1.25 -15.19 -21.77
N ALA A 341 -2.50 -15.29 -22.18
CA ALA A 341 -3.45 -16.30 -21.72
C ALA A 341 -3.79 -17.27 -22.86
N ALA A 342 -3.92 -18.56 -22.55
CA ALA A 342 -4.39 -19.58 -23.50
C ALA A 342 -5.90 -19.53 -23.71
N ARG A 343 -6.63 -18.92 -22.79
CA ARG A 343 -8.09 -18.75 -22.84
C ARG A 343 -8.51 -17.51 -22.04
N ASP A 344 -9.70 -17.01 -22.32
CA ASP A 344 -10.28 -15.94 -21.50
C ASP A 344 -10.72 -16.48 -20.13
N ALA A 345 -10.40 -15.75 -19.07
CA ALA A 345 -10.89 -16.04 -17.73
C ALA A 345 -12.33 -15.54 -17.58
N ALA A 346 -13.19 -16.36 -16.97
CA ALA A 346 -14.57 -15.98 -16.71
C ALA A 346 -14.62 -14.78 -15.76
N LEU A 347 -15.35 -13.73 -16.14
CA LEU A 347 -15.54 -12.53 -15.31
C LEU A 347 -16.42 -12.83 -14.10
N ILE A 348 -16.36 -11.96 -13.09
CA ILE A 348 -17.26 -12.00 -11.94
C ILE A 348 -18.71 -11.80 -12.44
N PRO A 349 -19.64 -12.75 -12.20
CA PRO A 349 -21.01 -12.64 -12.70
C PRO A 349 -21.74 -11.44 -12.10
N ALA A 350 -22.28 -10.56 -12.95
CA ALA A 350 -22.96 -9.35 -12.50
C ALA A 350 -24.36 -9.60 -11.90
N GLU A 351 -24.99 -10.73 -12.26
CA GLU A 351 -26.37 -11.08 -11.90
C GLU A 351 -26.44 -12.14 -10.79
N ASP A 352 -25.30 -12.62 -10.29
CA ASP A 352 -25.28 -13.61 -9.19
C ASP A 352 -25.64 -12.95 -7.86
N GLN A 353 -26.68 -13.46 -7.21
CA GLN A 353 -27.21 -12.90 -5.97
C GLN A 353 -26.19 -12.94 -4.83
N LYS A 354 -25.40 -14.01 -4.70
CA LYS A 354 -24.39 -14.14 -3.64
C LYS A 354 -23.28 -13.11 -3.82
N THR A 355 -22.80 -12.94 -5.05
CA THR A 355 -21.82 -11.94 -5.45
C THR A 355 -22.31 -10.52 -5.17
N ASN A 356 -23.58 -10.23 -5.48
CA ASN A 356 -24.20 -8.93 -5.19
C ASN A 356 -24.27 -8.65 -3.68
N ILE A 357 -24.61 -9.64 -2.85
CA ILE A 357 -24.64 -9.51 -1.39
C ILE A 357 -23.23 -9.24 -0.85
N PHE A 358 -22.23 -9.99 -1.30
CA PHE A 358 -20.84 -9.77 -0.88
C PHE A 358 -20.33 -8.38 -1.27
N GLY A 359 -20.61 -7.95 -2.50
CA GLY A 359 -20.27 -6.60 -2.96
C GLY A 359 -20.92 -5.51 -2.12
N LEU A 360 -22.19 -5.67 -1.72
CA LEU A 360 -22.90 -4.75 -0.84
C LEU A 360 -22.26 -4.69 0.55
N ILE A 361 -22.00 -5.84 1.18
CA ILE A 361 -21.38 -5.90 2.51
C ILE A 361 -20.03 -5.19 2.50
N LEU A 362 -19.16 -5.54 1.55
CA LEU A 362 -17.83 -4.93 1.44
C LEU A 362 -17.89 -3.42 1.17
N THR A 363 -18.86 -2.98 0.36
CA THR A 363 -19.10 -1.57 0.06
C THR A 363 -19.43 -0.78 1.33
N LEU A 364 -20.30 -1.32 2.18
CA LEU A 364 -20.77 -0.65 3.40
C LEU A 364 -19.72 -0.62 4.52
N ILE A 365 -18.78 -1.56 4.54
CA ILE A 365 -17.71 -1.59 5.54
C ILE A 365 -16.70 -0.47 5.22
N PRO A 366 -16.52 0.54 6.08
CA PRO A 366 -15.66 1.67 5.79
C PRO A 366 -14.18 1.33 5.89
N ARG A 367 -13.78 0.39 6.75
CA ARG A 367 -12.37 0.07 7.00
C ARG A 367 -12.19 -1.29 7.65
N VAL A 368 -10.93 -1.71 7.69
CA VAL A 368 -10.48 -2.87 8.44
C VAL A 368 -9.90 -2.43 9.79
N GLY A 369 -10.44 -3.01 10.87
CA GLY A 369 -9.91 -2.88 12.23
C GLY A 369 -9.98 -1.49 12.86
N ILE A 370 -9.27 -1.32 13.97
CA ILE A 370 -8.95 -0.05 14.64
C ILE A 370 -7.43 0.08 14.55
N VAL A 371 -6.90 1.23 14.11
CA VAL A 371 -5.47 1.53 14.26
C VAL A 371 -5.42 1.93 15.71
N ARG A 372 -5.11 1.00 16.59
CA ARG A 372 -4.99 1.32 18.01
C ARG A 372 -3.69 2.11 18.12
N PRO A 373 -3.76 3.43 18.40
CA PRO A 373 -2.54 4.15 18.69
C PRO A 373 -1.90 3.48 19.90
N PHE A 374 -0.60 3.31 19.75
CA PHE A 374 0.44 3.00 20.72
C PHE A 374 0.05 2.98 22.19
#